data_AF-A0A5E4L5A1-F1
#
_entry.id   AF-A0A5E4L5A1-F1
#
_cell.length_a   1.000
_cell.length_b   1.000
_cell.length_c   1.000
_cell.angle_alpha   90.00
_cell.angle_beta   90.00
_cell.angle_gamma   90.00
#
_symmetry.space_group_name_H-M   'P 1'
#
loop_
_entity.id
_entity.type
_entity.pdbx_description
1 polymer ?
#
loop_
_entity_poly.entity_id
_entity_poly.type
_entity_poly.pdbx_seq_one_letter_code
_entity_poly.pdbx_strand_id
1 'polypeptide(L)'
;MSEIIDGNRLIELVIEKHRKFLDTYNSEFSDIDIRLKSVKQQSDEIKKEIGTVESKILVLTEKYHLLFHQAKKQREEIFAAVLDKMRAGKADLHDAVRLSGRLDELEKKLQTSRNIEDEEKMIGEIKALLYEFESGAGKAGITCRGVIDKLNEANSAHRELLSLQDKPKEQVASSKEHEKQIGEIEERHNWLKHRIESHNNALAYWEKQKGEIKVE
;
A
#
# COMPACT_ATOMS: atom_id res chain seq x y z
N MET A 1 23.25 -38.93 -56.28
CA MET A 1 22.72 -38.13 -57.40
C MET A 1 21.93 -37.00 -56.80
N SER A 2 22.44 -35.78 -56.89
CA SER A 2 21.76 -34.59 -56.38
C SER A 2 20.82 -34.11 -57.47
N GLU A 3 19.51 -34.34 -57.32
CA GLU A 3 18.52 -33.70 -58.19
C GLU A 3 18.62 -32.18 -58.00
N ILE A 4 18.91 -31.47 -59.08
CA ILE A 4 18.93 -30.01 -59.09
C ILE A 4 17.47 -29.58 -59.02
N ILE A 5 17.07 -29.06 -57.87
CA ILE A 5 15.72 -28.54 -57.64
C ILE A 5 15.48 -27.35 -58.59
N ASP A 6 14.36 -27.37 -59.31
CA ASP A 6 13.93 -26.27 -60.17
C ASP A 6 13.73 -24.97 -59.38
N GLY A 7 14.04 -23.82 -60.00
CA GLY A 7 14.01 -22.51 -59.34
C GLY A 7 12.64 -22.15 -58.77
N ASN A 8 11.55 -22.52 -59.47
CA ASN A 8 10.19 -22.30 -58.96
C ASN A 8 9.91 -23.16 -57.74
N ARG A 9 10.35 -24.43 -57.76
CA ARG A 9 10.16 -25.34 -56.63
C ARG A 9 10.94 -24.89 -55.40
N LEU A 10 12.13 -24.33 -55.59
CA LEU A 10 12.93 -23.77 -54.48
C LEU A 10 12.22 -22.58 -53.82
N ILE A 11 11.68 -21.65 -54.61
CA ILE A 11 10.97 -20.47 -54.08
C ILE A 11 9.71 -20.88 -53.32
N GLU A 12 8.98 -21.90 -53.80
CA GLU A 12 7.83 -22.44 -53.06
C GLU A 12 8.21 -22.99 -51.69
N LEU A 13 9.30 -23.76 -51.61
CA LEU A 13 9.80 -24.30 -50.34
C LEU A 13 10.26 -23.20 -49.39
N VAL A 14 10.85 -22.11 -49.91
CA VAL A 14 11.24 -20.95 -49.08
C VAL A 14 9.99 -20.24 -48.55
N ILE A 15 8.99 -19.97 -49.38
CA ILE A 15 7.73 -19.34 -48.94
C ILE A 15 7.04 -20.20 -47.87
N GLU A 16 6.92 -21.52 -48.09
CA GLU A 16 6.32 -22.45 -47.12
C GLU A 16 7.07 -22.42 -45.79
N LYS A 17 8.41 -22.41 -45.81
CA LYS A 17 9.25 -22.29 -44.62
C LYS A 17 9.00 -20.98 -43.88
N HIS A 18 8.90 -19.84 -44.58
CA HIS A 18 8.59 -18.55 -43.96
C HIS A 18 7.21 -18.55 -43.32
N ARG A 19 6.18 -19.13 -43.97
CA ARG A 19 4.82 -19.26 -43.39
C ARG A 19 4.82 -20.11 -42.12
N LYS A 20 5.47 -21.27 -42.14
CA LYS A 20 5.55 -22.15 -40.96
C LYS A 20 6.22 -21.46 -39.76
N PHE A 21 7.27 -20.66 -40.00
CA PHE A 21 7.90 -19.87 -38.95
C PHE A 21 6.98 -18.75 -38.45
N LEU A 22 6.27 -18.05 -39.34
CA LEU A 22 5.30 -17.03 -38.96
C LEU A 22 4.18 -17.61 -38.09
N ASP A 23 3.62 -18.77 -38.46
CA ASP A 23 2.57 -19.42 -37.67
C ASP A 23 3.06 -19.73 -36.25
N THR A 24 4.26 -20.29 -36.13
CA THR A 24 4.88 -20.61 -34.84
C THR A 24 5.13 -19.35 -34.01
N TYR A 25 5.74 -18.32 -34.60
CA TYR A 25 6.06 -17.08 -33.89
C TYR A 25 4.82 -16.28 -33.54
N ASN A 26 3.81 -16.23 -34.39
CA ASN A 26 2.55 -15.53 -34.10
C ASN A 26 1.78 -16.18 -32.96
N SER A 27 1.74 -17.52 -32.90
CA SER A 27 1.15 -18.25 -31.78
C SER A 27 1.87 -17.91 -30.48
N GLU A 28 3.20 -18.03 -30.45
CA GLU A 28 4.00 -17.70 -29.27
C GLU A 28 3.86 -16.23 -28.87
N PHE A 29 3.83 -15.33 -29.84
CA PHE A 29 3.68 -13.89 -29.61
C PHE A 29 2.33 -13.57 -28.95
N SER A 30 1.24 -14.19 -29.40
CA SER A 30 -0.08 -14.02 -28.77
C SER A 30 -0.07 -14.48 -27.31
N ASP A 31 0.51 -15.65 -27.03
CA ASP A 31 0.57 -16.19 -25.66
C ASP A 31 1.40 -15.29 -24.74
N ILE A 32 2.54 -14.81 -25.24
CA ILE A 32 3.43 -13.90 -24.50
C ILE A 32 2.78 -12.53 -24.31
N ASP A 33 2.05 -12.01 -25.29
CA ASP A 33 1.33 -10.73 -25.19
C ASP A 33 0.23 -10.78 -24.11
N ILE A 34 -0.53 -11.87 -24.04
CA ILE A 34 -1.52 -12.10 -22.99
C ILE A 34 -0.84 -12.17 -21.63
N ARG A 35 0.25 -12.95 -21.51
CA ARG A 35 0.99 -13.08 -20.25
C ARG A 35 1.59 -11.74 -19.81
N LEU A 36 2.16 -10.97 -20.73
CA LEU A 36 2.74 -9.65 -20.46
C LEU A 36 1.68 -8.69 -19.91
N LYS A 37 0.50 -8.64 -20.54
CA LYS A 37 -0.63 -7.83 -20.07
C LYS A 37 -1.07 -8.24 -18.67
N SER A 38 -1.19 -9.55 -18.41
CA SER A 38 -1.57 -10.07 -17.09
C SER A 38 -0.58 -9.70 -15.99
N VAL A 39 0.73 -9.87 -16.23
CA VAL A 39 1.75 -9.55 -15.21
C VAL A 39 1.85 -8.04 -14.99
N LYS A 40 1.71 -7.22 -16.04
CA LYS A 40 1.64 -5.76 -15.91
C LYS A 40 0.46 -5.33 -15.04
N GLN A 41 -0.72 -5.89 -15.30
CA GLN A 41 -1.90 -5.60 -14.49
C GLN A 41 -1.70 -5.97 -13.02
N GLN A 42 -1.14 -7.14 -12.72
CA GLN A 42 -0.83 -7.54 -11.34
C GLN A 42 0.17 -6.60 -10.66
N SER A 43 1.22 -6.18 -11.39
CA SER A 43 2.20 -5.21 -10.89
C SER A 43 1.55 -3.86 -10.56
N ASP A 44 0.67 -3.37 -11.43
CA ASP A 44 -0.05 -2.11 -11.23
C ASP A 44 -1.03 -2.19 -10.05
N GLU A 45 -1.73 -3.33 -9.90
CA GLU A 45 -2.61 -3.60 -8.76
C GLU A 45 -1.83 -3.58 -7.43
N ILE A 46 -0.68 -4.26 -7.37
CA ILE A 46 0.19 -4.24 -6.18
C ILE A 46 0.68 -2.82 -5.88
N LYS A 47 1.12 -2.06 -6.88
CA LYS A 47 1.55 -0.67 -6.70
C LYS A 47 0.43 0.21 -6.14
N LYS A 48 -0.79 0.01 -6.62
CA LYS A 48 -1.97 0.72 -6.12
C LYS A 48 -2.31 0.32 -4.69
N GLU A 49 -2.20 -0.96 -4.35
CA GLU A 49 -2.37 -1.44 -2.98
C GLU A 49 -1.33 -0.83 -2.02
N ILE A 50 -0.04 -0.83 -2.41
CA ILE A 50 1.04 -0.19 -1.64
C ILE A 50 0.68 1.27 -1.36
N GLY A 51 0.35 2.06 -2.39
CA GLY A 51 -0.01 3.46 -2.22
C GLY A 51 -1.24 3.68 -1.33
N THR A 52 -2.21 2.77 -1.38
CA THR A 52 -3.40 2.81 -0.51
C THR A 52 -3.03 2.53 0.94
N VAL A 53 -2.19 1.53 1.20
CA VAL A 53 -1.72 1.18 2.54
C VAL A 53 -0.84 2.30 3.11
N GLU A 54 0.08 2.86 2.33
CA GLU A 54 0.92 3.99 2.74
C GLU A 54 0.07 5.22 3.10
N SER A 55 -0.92 5.57 2.26
CA SER A 55 -1.86 6.65 2.55
C SER A 55 -2.62 6.40 3.85
N LYS A 56 -3.05 5.16 4.08
CA LYS A 56 -3.74 4.76 5.31
C LYS A 56 -2.82 4.86 6.55
N ILE A 57 -1.56 4.47 6.43
CA ILE A 57 -0.55 4.62 7.50
C ILE A 57 -0.39 6.10 7.87
N LEU A 58 -0.28 6.99 6.88
CA LEU A 58 -0.17 8.44 7.12
C LEU A 58 -1.38 8.99 7.86
N VAL A 59 -2.59 8.65 7.39
CA VAL A 59 -3.85 9.08 8.03
C VAL A 59 -3.96 8.56 9.46
N LEU A 60 -3.61 7.29 9.70
CA LEU A 60 -3.64 6.70 11.05
C LEU A 60 -2.61 7.35 11.99
N THR A 61 -1.42 7.69 11.47
CA THR A 61 -0.38 8.37 12.23
C THR A 61 -0.84 9.77 12.66
N GLU A 62 -1.41 10.53 11.73
CA GLU A 62 -1.94 11.86 12.03
C GLU A 62 -3.12 11.77 13.01
N LYS A 63 -4.05 10.84 12.77
CA LYS A 63 -5.20 10.59 13.65
C LYS A 63 -4.75 10.24 15.08
N TYR A 64 -3.76 9.38 15.22
CA TYR A 64 -3.17 8.99 16.51
C TYR A 64 -2.67 10.21 17.30
N HIS A 65 -1.82 11.04 16.69
CA HIS A 65 -1.28 12.23 17.36
C HIS A 65 -2.36 13.27 17.65
N LEU A 66 -3.28 13.50 16.71
CA LEU A 66 -4.36 14.46 16.87
C LEU A 66 -5.28 14.08 18.02
N LEU A 67 -5.68 12.81 18.13
CA LEU A 67 -6.56 12.34 19.19
C LEU A 67 -5.92 12.47 20.57
N PHE A 68 -4.62 12.18 20.70
CA PHE A 68 -3.92 12.42 21.97
C PHE A 68 -3.85 13.89 22.35
N HIS A 69 -3.56 14.76 21.39
CA HIS A 69 -3.58 16.20 21.63
C HIS A 69 -4.98 16.70 22.04
N GLN A 70 -6.02 16.25 21.35
CA GLN A 70 -7.40 16.60 21.67
C GLN A 70 -7.83 16.07 23.06
N ALA A 71 -7.45 14.85 23.41
CA ALA A 71 -7.73 14.26 24.72
C ALA A 71 -7.09 15.10 25.84
N LYS A 72 -5.81 15.45 25.69
CA LYS A 72 -5.08 16.31 26.62
C LYS A 72 -5.74 17.67 26.76
N LYS A 73 -6.00 18.37 25.65
CA LYS A 73 -6.63 19.70 25.68
C LYS A 73 -8.01 19.67 26.36
N GLN A 74 -8.83 18.68 26.02
CA GLN A 74 -10.15 18.53 26.63
C GLN A 74 -10.04 18.24 28.14
N ARG A 75 -9.06 17.44 28.57
CA ARG A 75 -8.79 17.23 29.99
C ARG A 75 -8.39 18.53 30.69
N GLU A 76 -7.46 19.29 30.12
CA GLU A 76 -7.01 20.58 30.67
C GLU A 76 -8.18 21.56 30.84
N GLU A 77 -9.07 21.65 29.85
CA GLU A 77 -10.29 22.47 29.91
C GLU A 77 -11.24 22.01 31.02
N ILE A 78 -11.46 20.70 31.15
CA ILE A 78 -12.28 20.12 32.23
C ILE A 78 -11.67 20.46 33.59
N PHE A 79 -10.38 20.24 33.77
CA PHE A 79 -9.68 20.48 35.03
C PHE A 79 -9.68 21.96 35.41
N ALA A 80 -9.43 22.87 34.46
CA ALA A 80 -9.50 24.31 34.69
C ALA A 80 -10.89 24.73 35.17
N ALA A 81 -11.95 24.28 34.50
CA ALA A 81 -13.33 24.59 34.87
C ALA A 81 -13.70 24.06 36.28
N VAL A 82 -13.16 22.90 36.66
CA VAL A 82 -13.37 22.32 38.00
C VAL A 82 -12.63 23.13 39.06
N LEU A 83 -11.36 23.44 38.82
CA LEU A 83 -10.51 24.20 39.75
C LEU A 83 -11.07 25.62 39.99
N ASP A 84 -11.63 26.25 38.97
CA ASP A 84 -12.27 27.56 39.08
C ASP A 84 -13.55 27.50 39.94
N LYS A 85 -14.38 26.46 39.75
CA LYS A 85 -15.56 26.21 40.61
C LYS A 85 -15.17 25.92 42.06
N MET A 86 -14.14 25.11 42.28
CA MET A 86 -13.63 24.78 43.63
C MET A 86 -13.05 26.01 44.34
N ARG A 87 -12.31 26.87 43.61
CA ARG A 87 -11.82 28.16 44.12
C ARG A 87 -12.96 29.08 44.55
N ALA A 88 -13.99 29.21 43.72
CA ALA A 88 -15.19 29.99 44.06
C ALA A 88 -15.93 29.41 45.28
N GLY A 89 -15.94 28.09 45.43
CA GLY A 89 -16.59 27.37 46.53
C GLY A 89 -15.76 27.25 47.82
N LYS A 90 -14.52 27.78 47.88
CA LYS A 90 -13.57 27.59 49.01
C LYS A 90 -13.31 26.11 49.37
N ALA A 91 -13.35 25.22 48.37
CA ALA A 91 -13.04 23.81 48.55
C ALA A 91 -11.53 23.55 48.59
N ASP A 92 -11.12 22.41 49.15
CA ASP A 92 -9.72 21.97 49.11
C ASP A 92 -9.31 21.61 47.68
N LEU A 93 -8.21 22.20 47.21
CA LEU A 93 -7.67 22.07 45.85
C LEU A 93 -6.50 21.07 45.78
N HIS A 94 -5.98 20.64 46.92
CA HIS A 94 -4.73 19.87 46.98
C HIS A 94 -4.81 18.56 46.18
N ASP A 95 -5.90 17.82 46.32
CA ASP A 95 -6.09 16.53 45.64
C ASP A 95 -6.29 16.69 44.13
N ALA A 96 -7.01 17.73 43.70
CA ALA A 96 -7.22 18.01 42.27
C ALA A 96 -5.91 18.41 41.57
N VAL A 97 -5.08 19.22 42.22
CA VAL A 97 -3.76 19.60 41.71
C VAL A 97 -2.82 18.40 41.64
N ARG A 98 -2.83 17.54 42.67
CA ARG A 98 -2.06 16.29 42.68
C ARG A 98 -2.46 15.34 41.54
N LEU A 99 -3.75 15.16 41.31
CA LEU A 99 -4.27 14.34 40.21
C LEU A 99 -3.89 14.90 38.85
N SER A 100 -3.97 16.22 38.66
CA SER A 100 -3.54 16.87 37.42
C SER A 100 -2.06 16.61 37.12
N GLY A 101 -1.18 16.75 38.12
CA GLY A 101 0.26 16.51 37.93
C GLY A 101 0.58 15.06 37.56
N ARG A 102 -0.12 14.08 38.13
CA ARG A 102 0.03 12.66 37.76
C ARG A 102 -0.43 12.39 36.33
N LEU A 103 -1.55 13.00 35.92
CA LEU A 103 -2.05 12.89 34.55
C LEU A 103 -1.08 13.51 33.54
N ASP A 104 -0.51 14.68 33.83
CA ASP A 104 0.49 15.33 32.97
C ASP A 104 1.74 14.45 32.78
N GLU A 105 2.18 13.75 33.83
CA GLU A 105 3.33 12.84 33.75
C GLU A 105 3.04 11.61 32.88
N LEU A 106 1.86 10.99 33.07
CA LEU A 106 1.43 9.85 32.25
C LEU A 106 1.24 10.24 30.78
N GLU A 107 0.66 11.40 30.50
CA GLU A 107 0.49 11.90 29.13
C GLU A 107 1.83 12.19 28.44
N LYS A 108 2.81 12.75 29.17
CA LYS A 108 4.17 12.92 28.63
C LYS A 108 4.81 11.58 28.26
N LYS A 109 4.70 10.58 29.13
CA LYS A 109 5.22 9.23 28.88
C LYS A 109 4.51 8.58 27.69
N LEU A 110 3.19 8.76 27.59
CA LEU A 110 2.36 8.25 26.50
C LEU A 110 2.77 8.82 25.15
N GLN A 111 3.06 10.13 25.07
CA GLN A 111 3.55 10.77 23.84
C GLN A 111 4.91 10.26 23.37
N THR A 112 5.74 9.76 24.29
CA THR A 112 7.07 9.22 24.00
C THR A 112 7.10 7.70 23.88
N SER A 113 5.99 7.04 24.17
CA SER A 113 5.89 5.59 24.11
C SER A 113 6.06 5.10 22.67
N ARG A 114 6.66 3.91 22.56
CA ARG A 114 6.81 3.19 21.29
C ARG A 114 6.24 1.77 21.37
N ASN A 115 5.73 1.37 22.54
CA ASN A 115 5.15 0.06 22.78
C ASN A 115 3.68 0.23 23.12
N ILE A 116 2.83 -0.49 22.40
CA ILE A 116 1.38 -0.49 22.60
C ILE A 116 0.96 -1.06 23.96
N GLU A 117 1.72 -1.99 24.53
CA GLU A 117 1.44 -2.57 25.85
C GLU A 117 1.61 -1.52 26.96
N ASP A 118 2.69 -0.74 26.86
CA ASP A 118 2.96 0.37 27.78
C ASP A 118 1.93 1.49 27.61
N GLU A 119 1.52 1.79 26.37
CA GLU A 119 0.47 2.76 26.09
C GLU A 119 -0.89 2.33 26.67
N GLU A 120 -1.26 1.07 26.50
CA GLU A 120 -2.50 0.51 27.05
C GLU A 120 -2.53 0.59 28.56
N LYS A 121 -1.42 0.26 29.20
CA LYS A 121 -1.27 0.38 30.64
C LYS A 121 -1.42 1.84 31.09
N MET A 122 -0.72 2.77 30.44
CA MET A 122 -0.80 4.20 30.75
C MET A 122 -2.21 4.75 30.52
N ILE A 123 -2.88 4.37 29.43
CA ILE A 123 -4.28 4.75 29.17
C ILE A 123 -5.20 4.18 30.25
N GLY A 124 -4.96 2.95 30.71
CA GLY A 124 -5.68 2.35 31.84
C GLY A 124 -5.52 3.16 33.13
N GLU A 125 -4.30 3.57 33.45
CA GLU A 125 -4.00 4.42 34.61
C GLU A 125 -4.64 5.82 34.48
N ILE A 126 -4.56 6.44 33.30
CA ILE A 126 -5.21 7.73 33.02
C ILE A 126 -6.73 7.63 33.22
N LYS A 127 -7.37 6.58 32.70
CA LYS A 127 -8.82 6.36 32.90
C LYS A 127 -9.17 6.24 34.38
N ALA A 128 -8.39 5.49 35.15
CA ALA A 128 -8.63 5.33 36.58
C ALA A 128 -8.56 6.68 37.31
N LEU A 129 -7.55 7.51 37.00
CA LEU A 129 -7.39 8.84 37.58
C LEU A 129 -8.52 9.80 37.14
N LEU A 130 -9.00 9.69 35.90
CA LEU A 130 -10.15 10.47 35.43
C LEU A 130 -11.44 10.08 36.16
N TYR A 131 -11.68 8.80 36.42
CA TYR A 131 -12.83 8.36 37.22
C TYR A 131 -12.72 8.77 38.69
N GLU A 132 -11.51 8.73 39.28
CA GLU A 132 -11.25 9.24 40.64
C GLU A 132 -11.56 10.75 40.70
N PHE A 133 -11.12 11.50 39.69
CA PHE A 133 -11.40 12.92 39.56
C PHE A 133 -12.89 13.24 39.39
N GLU A 134 -13.60 12.53 38.51
CA GLU A 134 -15.06 12.65 38.35
C GLU A 134 -15.79 12.38 39.67
N SER A 135 -15.38 11.33 40.39
CA SER A 135 -15.99 10.95 41.68
C SER A 135 -15.75 12.02 42.74
N GLY A 136 -14.55 12.60 42.79
CA GLY A 136 -14.20 13.70 43.70
C GLY A 136 -14.87 15.03 43.34
N ALA A 137 -15.15 15.29 42.06
CA ALA A 137 -15.82 16.50 41.59
C ALA A 137 -17.33 16.55 41.91
N GLY A 138 -17.93 15.43 42.37
CA GLY A 138 -19.29 15.37 42.88
C GLY A 138 -20.38 15.80 41.88
N LYS A 139 -21.44 16.49 42.35
CA LYS A 139 -22.60 16.94 41.54
C LYS A 139 -22.29 18.09 40.55
N ALA A 140 -21.02 18.41 40.28
CA ALA A 140 -20.64 19.50 39.39
C ALA A 140 -21.05 19.28 37.91
N GLY A 141 -21.57 18.09 37.57
CA GLY A 141 -22.08 17.73 36.24
C GLY A 141 -20.97 17.50 35.23
N ILE A 142 -19.79 17.11 35.69
CA ILE A 142 -18.57 17.07 34.90
C ILE A 142 -18.28 15.63 34.51
N THR A 143 -17.98 15.41 33.24
CA THR A 143 -17.59 14.10 32.73
C THR A 143 -16.34 14.18 31.86
N CYS A 144 -15.42 13.28 32.13
CA CYS A 144 -14.23 12.93 31.40
C CYS A 144 -14.48 11.88 30.31
N ARG A 145 -15.74 11.46 30.07
CA ARG A 145 -16.06 10.44 29.06
C ARG A 145 -15.50 10.77 27.67
N GLY A 146 -15.61 12.02 27.24
CA GLY A 146 -15.07 12.46 25.95
C GLY A 146 -13.54 12.39 25.84
N VAL A 147 -12.81 12.50 26.96
CA VAL A 147 -11.35 12.28 27.01
C VAL A 147 -11.07 10.79 26.88
N ILE A 148 -11.79 9.95 27.63
CA ILE A 148 -11.65 8.49 27.60
C ILE A 148 -11.92 7.92 26.21
N ASP A 149 -12.96 8.39 25.54
CA ASP A 149 -13.32 7.95 24.19
C ASP A 149 -12.22 8.32 23.18
N LYS A 150 -11.64 9.52 23.25
CA LYS A 150 -10.51 9.92 22.41
C LYS A 150 -9.25 9.09 22.65
N LEU A 151 -8.93 8.78 23.91
CA LEU A 151 -7.80 7.91 24.26
C LEU A 151 -7.99 6.49 23.71
N ASN A 152 -9.22 5.95 23.79
CA ASN A 152 -9.55 4.65 23.21
C ASN A 152 -9.41 4.67 21.69
N GLU A 153 -9.90 5.72 21.04
CA GLU A 153 -9.82 5.86 19.59
C GLU A 153 -8.37 6.03 19.11
N ALA A 154 -7.54 6.78 19.86
CA ALA A 154 -6.11 6.90 19.59
C ALA A 154 -5.41 5.54 19.67
N ASN A 155 -5.69 4.77 20.72
CA ASN A 155 -5.13 3.44 20.90
C ASN A 155 -5.58 2.48 19.80
N SER A 156 -6.85 2.54 19.39
CA SER A 156 -7.36 1.74 18.27
C SER A 156 -6.66 2.09 16.95
N ALA A 157 -6.41 3.38 16.69
CA ALA A 157 -5.69 3.82 15.51
C ALA A 157 -4.23 3.33 15.52
N HIS A 158 -3.58 3.30 16.69
CA HIS A 158 -2.22 2.77 16.83
C HIS A 158 -2.17 1.25 16.61
N ARG A 159 -3.12 0.48 17.18
CA ARG A 159 -3.24 -0.96 16.91
C ARG A 159 -3.37 -1.25 15.42
N GLU A 160 -4.22 -0.47 14.73
CA GLU A 160 -4.40 -0.60 13.29
C GLU A 160 -3.12 -0.25 12.53
N LEU A 161 -2.40 0.81 12.93
CA LEU A 161 -1.14 1.22 12.33
C LEU A 161 -0.08 0.11 12.41
N LEU A 162 0.11 -0.49 13.59
CA LEU A 162 1.07 -1.58 13.79
C LEU A 162 0.74 -2.80 12.92
N SER A 163 -0.55 -3.09 12.71
CA SER A 163 -0.99 -4.18 11.83
C SER A 163 -0.69 -3.94 10.33
N LEU A 164 -0.40 -2.69 9.94
CA LEU A 164 -0.15 -2.29 8.56
C LEU A 164 1.32 -1.96 8.29
N GLN A 165 2.12 -1.69 9.33
CA GLN A 165 3.46 -1.10 9.18
C GLN A 165 4.44 -1.94 8.35
N ASP A 166 4.32 -3.26 8.37
CA ASP A 166 5.22 -4.15 7.61
C ASP A 166 4.68 -4.55 6.23
N LYS A 167 3.38 -4.35 5.96
CA LYS A 167 2.76 -4.75 4.69
C LYS A 167 3.40 -4.08 3.46
N PRO A 168 3.72 -2.78 3.45
CA PRO A 168 4.38 -2.17 2.30
C PRO A 168 5.73 -2.81 1.97
N LYS A 169 6.52 -3.23 2.99
CA LYS A 169 7.83 -3.86 2.76
C LYS A 169 7.69 -5.21 2.07
N GLU A 170 6.72 -6.01 2.50
CA GLU A 170 6.41 -7.31 1.89
C GLU A 170 5.92 -7.14 0.45
N GLN A 171 5.03 -6.17 0.21
CA GLN A 171 4.49 -5.87 -1.11
C GLN A 171 5.56 -5.31 -2.08
N VAL A 172 6.52 -4.52 -1.59
CA VAL A 172 7.66 -4.03 -2.40
C VAL A 172 8.53 -5.17 -2.91
N ALA A 173 8.76 -6.21 -2.11
CA ALA A 173 9.50 -7.39 -2.56
C ALA A 173 8.75 -8.11 -3.70
N SER A 174 7.44 -8.30 -3.55
CA SER A 174 6.59 -8.88 -4.62
C SER A 174 6.59 -8.02 -5.89
N SER A 175 6.50 -6.69 -5.74
CA SER A 175 6.53 -5.76 -6.87
C SER A 175 7.82 -5.87 -7.67
N LYS A 176 8.98 -6.01 -7.01
CA LYS A 176 10.27 -6.17 -7.67
C LYS A 176 10.36 -7.48 -8.46
N GLU A 177 9.80 -8.56 -7.93
CA GLU A 177 9.75 -9.84 -8.63
C GLU A 177 8.89 -9.75 -9.89
N HIS A 178 7.73 -9.09 -9.82
CA HIS A 178 6.90 -8.84 -11.01
C HIS A 178 7.59 -7.93 -12.03
N GLU A 179 8.32 -6.90 -11.60
CA GLU A 179 9.10 -6.03 -12.50
C GLU A 179 10.20 -6.82 -13.24
N LYS A 180 10.87 -7.74 -12.54
CA LYS A 180 11.84 -8.64 -13.17
C LYS A 180 11.18 -9.55 -14.22
N GLN A 181 10.03 -10.15 -13.88
CA GLN A 181 9.27 -10.98 -14.82
C GLN A 181 8.78 -10.20 -16.04
N ILE A 182 8.35 -8.94 -15.84
CA ILE A 182 7.99 -8.05 -16.96
C ILE A 182 9.19 -7.87 -17.88
N GLY A 183 10.37 -7.56 -17.35
CA GLY A 183 11.59 -7.40 -18.14
C GLY A 183 11.91 -8.64 -19.00
N GLU A 184 11.92 -9.82 -18.39
CA GLU A 184 12.19 -11.09 -19.10
C GLU A 184 11.15 -11.37 -20.21
N ILE A 185 9.87 -11.10 -19.96
CA ILE A 185 8.79 -11.30 -20.93
C ILE A 185 8.87 -10.26 -22.06
N GLU A 186 9.19 -9.00 -21.75
CA GLU A 186 9.34 -7.92 -22.73
C GLU A 186 10.50 -8.17 -23.69
N GLU A 187 11.62 -8.71 -23.21
CA GLU A 187 12.74 -9.10 -24.07
C GLU A 187 12.31 -10.13 -25.12
N ARG A 188 11.59 -11.19 -24.71
CA ARG A 188 11.09 -12.22 -25.63
C ARG A 188 10.00 -11.69 -26.56
N HIS A 189 9.08 -10.87 -26.04
CA HIS A 189 8.03 -10.21 -26.82
C HIS A 189 8.61 -9.34 -27.94
N ASN A 190 9.59 -8.50 -27.59
CA ASN A 190 10.29 -7.66 -28.55
C ASN A 190 11.05 -8.50 -29.58
N TRP A 191 11.76 -9.55 -29.15
CA TRP A 191 12.46 -10.44 -30.08
C TRP A 191 11.51 -11.07 -31.10
N LEU A 192 10.36 -11.59 -30.65
CA LEU A 192 9.34 -12.19 -31.51
C LEU A 192 8.76 -11.17 -32.48
N LYS A 193 8.45 -9.96 -32.01
CA LYS A 193 7.94 -8.86 -32.85
C LYS A 193 8.86 -8.58 -34.03
N HIS A 194 10.15 -8.36 -33.75
CA HIS A 194 11.14 -8.11 -34.80
C HIS A 194 11.31 -9.31 -35.74
N ARG A 195 11.20 -10.54 -35.20
CA ARG A 195 11.33 -11.77 -36.01
C ARG A 195 10.13 -11.94 -36.95
N ILE A 196 8.91 -11.70 -36.47
CA ILE A 196 7.69 -11.71 -37.28
C ILE A 196 7.78 -10.67 -38.39
N GLU A 197 8.16 -9.42 -38.07
CA GLU A 197 8.37 -8.36 -39.07
C GLU A 197 9.40 -8.75 -40.12
N SER A 198 10.55 -9.31 -39.72
CA SER A 198 11.58 -9.80 -40.63
C SER A 198 11.08 -10.92 -41.55
N HIS A 199 10.34 -11.90 -41.02
CA HIS A 199 9.79 -12.99 -41.82
C HIS A 199 8.67 -12.52 -42.76
N ASN A 200 7.84 -11.56 -42.37
CA ASN A 200 6.83 -10.95 -43.23
C ASN A 200 7.49 -10.20 -44.41
N ASN A 201 8.53 -9.42 -44.14
CA ASN A 201 9.28 -8.72 -45.19
C ASN A 201 9.94 -9.70 -46.19
N ALA A 202 10.55 -10.76 -45.68
CA ALA A 202 11.14 -11.80 -46.52
C ALA A 202 10.08 -12.56 -47.34
N LEU A 203 8.93 -12.88 -46.72
CA LEU A 203 7.81 -13.51 -47.42
C LEU A 203 7.31 -12.64 -48.57
N ALA A 204 7.11 -11.34 -48.34
CA ALA A 204 6.69 -10.39 -49.38
C ALA A 204 7.70 -10.32 -50.54
N TYR A 205 9.01 -10.36 -50.23
CA TYR A 205 10.06 -10.42 -51.25
C TYR A 205 9.96 -11.69 -52.11
N TRP A 206 9.85 -12.86 -51.47
CA TRP A 206 9.79 -14.14 -52.19
C TRP A 206 8.50 -14.34 -52.98
N GLU A 207 7.38 -13.84 -52.46
CA GLU A 207 6.10 -13.84 -53.18
C GLU A 207 6.16 -12.96 -54.43
N LYS A 208 6.84 -11.80 -54.35
CA LYS A 208 7.11 -10.96 -55.53
C LYS A 208 7.99 -11.67 -56.56
N GLN A 209 9.09 -12.30 -56.13
CA GLN A 209 9.97 -13.07 -57.01
C GLN A 209 9.24 -14.24 -57.70
N LYS A 210 8.34 -14.94 -56.99
CA LYS A 210 7.48 -15.97 -57.58
C LYS A 210 6.56 -15.42 -58.68
N GLY A 211 6.07 -14.19 -58.53
CA GLY A 211 5.23 -13.52 -59.52
C GLY A 211 5.99 -13.10 -60.79
N GLU A 212 7.24 -12.69 -60.65
CA GLU A 212 8.12 -12.27 -61.76
C GLU A 212 8.57 -13.47 -62.63
N ILE A 213 8.77 -14.66 -62.05
CA ILE A 213 9.21 -15.86 -62.78
C ILE A 213 8.08 -16.49 -63.63
N LYS A 214 6.81 -16.13 -63.39
CA LYS A 214 5.67 -16.64 -64.18
C LYS A 214 5.43 -15.92 -65.51
N VAL A 215 6.25 -14.93 -65.87
CA VAL A 215 6.01 -14.03 -67.02
C VAL A 215 6.83 -14.41 -68.27
N GLU A 216 7.43 -15.60 -68.34
CA GLU A 216 8.09 -16.13 -69.55
C GLU A 216 7.23 -17.15 -70.30
#